data_AF-A0A1H2QAL6-F1
#
_entry.id   AF-A0A1H2QAL6-F1
#
_cell.length_a   1.000
_cell.length_b   1.000
_cell.length_c   1.000
_cell.angle_alpha   90.00
_cell.angle_beta   90.00
_cell.angle_gamma   90.00
#
_symmetry.space_group_name_H-M   'P 1'
#
loop_
_entity.id
_entity.type
_entity.pdbx_description
1 polymer ?
#
loop_
_entity_poly.entity_id
_entity_poly.type
_entity_poly.pdbx_seq_one_letter_code
_entity_poly.pdbx_strand_id
1 'polypeptide(L)' 'MIRDKNIKDKIKEAVIIGLPIVIGYFPIAMAFGLLSKNTSISFRDTNLLSLIVYAGASQFMALDLIGAGATWANIILYCD' A
#
# COMPACT_ATOMS: atom_id res chain seq x y z
N MET A 1 37.08 -0.61 14.55
CA MET A 1 37.21 -1.99 14.02
C MET A 1 36.10 -2.22 13.00
N ILE A 2 36.38 -2.03 11.72
CA ILE A 2 35.41 -2.18 10.63
C ILE A 2 35.33 -3.69 10.35
N ARG A 3 34.24 -4.33 10.80
CA ARG A 3 34.03 -5.76 10.57
C ARG A 3 33.58 -5.93 9.12
N ASP A 4 34.46 -6.45 8.27
CA ASP A 4 34.14 -6.93 6.92
C ASP A 4 33.13 -8.07 7.04
N LYS A 5 31.86 -7.71 7.16
CA LYS A 5 30.75 -8.63 7.34
C LYS A 5 30.40 -9.22 5.98
N ASN A 6 30.42 -10.55 5.90
CA ASN A 6 30.04 -11.30 4.73
C ASN A 6 28.63 -10.89 4.26
N ILE A 7 28.36 -10.90 2.95
CA ILE A 7 27.06 -10.47 2.38
C ILE A 7 25.89 -11.21 3.03
N LYS A 8 26.08 -12.49 3.38
CA LYS A 8 25.08 -13.31 4.08
C LYS A 8 24.69 -12.73 5.44
N ASP A 9 25.65 -12.19 6.19
CA ASP A 9 25.40 -11.61 7.52
C ASP A 9 24.65 -10.28 7.41
N LYS A 10 24.95 -9.46 6.38
CA LYS A 10 24.23 -8.21 6.12
C LYS A 10 22.77 -8.46 5.74
N ILE A 11 22.51 -9.46 4.89
CA ILE A 11 21.14 -9.83 4.51
C ILE A 11 20.36 -10.35 5.72
N LYS A 12 20.98 -11.22 6.54
CA LYS A 12 20.34 -11.74 7.75
C LYS A 12 19.96 -10.61 8.73
N GLU A 13 20.86 -9.65 8.91
CA GLU A 13 20.64 -8.50 9.78
C GLU A 13 19.58 -7.55 9.20
N ALA A 14 19.59 -7.30 7.89
CA ALA A 14 18.58 -6.52 7.19
C ALA A 14 17.18 -7.15 7.29
N VAL A 15 17.06 -8.48 7.20
CA VAL A 15 15.79 -9.19 7.37
C VAL A 15 15.28 -9.05 8.81
N ILE A 16 16.15 -9.21 9.81
CA ILE A 16 15.77 -9.07 11.23
C ILE A 16 15.31 -7.65 11.54
N ILE A 17 15.98 -6.63 10.97
CA ILE A 17 15.62 -5.21 11.15
C ILE A 17 14.35 -4.86 10.35
N GLY A 18 14.17 -5.43 9.16
CA GLY A 18 13.02 -5.16 8.29
C GLY A 18 11.72 -5.87 8.72
N LEU A 19 11.83 -7.00 9.44
CA LEU A 19 10.69 -7.77 9.92
C LEU A 19 9.65 -6.95 10.70
N PRO A 20 10.01 -6.09 11.68
CA PRO A 20 9.04 -5.24 12.37
C PRO A 20 8.35 -4.23 11.44
N ILE A 21 9.00 -3.77 10.38
CA ILE A 21 8.40 -2.86 9.39
C ILE A 21 7.31 -3.59 8.59
N VAL A 22 7.59 -4.82 8.16
CA VAL A 22 6.61 -5.66 7.45
C VAL A 22 5.40 -5.94 8.33
N ILE A 23 5.61 -6.23 9.61
CA ILE A 23 4.53 -6.43 10.58
C ILE A 23 3.69 -5.15 10.73
N GLY A 24 4.31 -3.97 10.72
CA GLY A 24 3.59 -2.68 10.75
C GLY A 24 2.78 -2.38 9.48
N TYR A 25 3.23 -2.84 8.32
CA TYR A 25 2.54 -2.65 7.04
C TYR A 25 1.45 -3.69 6.75
N PHE A 26 1.48 -4.85 7.41
CA PHE A 26 0.49 -5.90 7.21
C PHE A 26 -0.96 -5.45 7.50
N PRO A 27 -1.26 -4.76 8.63
CA PRO A 27 -2.60 -4.22 8.88
C PRO A 27 -3.05 -3.22 7.83
N ILE A 28 -2.13 -2.40 7.32
CA ILE A 28 -2.39 -1.38 6.30
C ILE A 28 -2.82 -2.06 4.99
N ALA A 29 -2.10 -3.10 4.56
CA ALA A 29 -2.47 -3.89 3.39
C ALA A 29 -3.81 -4.63 3.57
N MET A 30 -4.09 -5.13 4.77
CA MET A 30 -5.35 -5.80 5.10
C MET A 30 -6.53 -4.83 5.05
N ALA A 31 -6.38 -3.62 5.60
CA ALA A 31 -7.39 -2.57 5.52
C ALA A 31 -7.68 -2.19 4.07
N PHE A 32 -6.64 -2.01 3.24
CA PHE A 32 -6.78 -1.72 1.82
C PHE A 32 -7.57 -2.80 1.08
N GLY A 33 -7.20 -4.06 1.30
CA GLY A 33 -7.89 -5.20 0.68
C GLY A 33 -9.36 -5.27 1.07
N LEU A 34 -9.68 -5.03 2.35
CA LEU A 34 -11.05 -5.01 2.84
C LEU A 34 -11.86 -3.85 2.26
N LEU A 35 -11.28 -2.64 2.23
CA LEU A 35 -11.87 -1.46 1.59
C LEU A 35 -12.18 -1.73 0.12
N SER A 36 -11.24 -2.27 -0.64
CA SER A 36 -11.44 -2.58 -2.07
C SER A 36 -12.57 -3.57 -2.34
N LYS A 37 -12.88 -4.45 -1.39
CA LYS A 37 -14.00 -5.38 -1.50
C LYS A 37 -15.35 -4.70 -1.26
N ASN A 38 -15.38 -3.66 -0.42
CA ASN A 38 -16.59 -2.92 -0.09
C ASN A 38 -16.98 -1.90 -1.16
N THR A 39 -16.04 -1.45 -2.00
CA THR A 39 -16.27 -0.39 -2.99
C THR A 39 -16.99 -0.85 -4.26
N SER A 40 -17.40 -2.12 -4.35
CA SER A 40 -18.09 -2.70 -5.54
C SER A 40 -17.29 -2.57 -6.85
N ILE A 41 -15.98 -2.36 -6.76
CA ILE A 41 -15.06 -2.28 -7.89
C ILE A 41 -14.53 -3.69 -8.22
N SER A 42 -14.37 -4.00 -9.51
CA SER A 42 -13.72 -5.26 -9.90
C SER A 42 -12.29 -5.32 -9.37
N PHE A 43 -11.85 -6.48 -8.88
CA PHE A 43 -10.49 -6.70 -8.38
C PHE A 43 -9.41 -6.27 -9.39
N ARG A 44 -9.72 -6.34 -10.70
CA ARG A 44 -8.84 -5.88 -11.78
C ARG A 44 -8.65 -4.36 -11.79
N ASP A 45 -9.71 -3.60 -11.54
CA ASP A 45 -9.66 -2.14 -11.55
C ASP A 45 -8.95 -1.61 -10.31
N THR A 46 -9.12 -2.27 -9.15
CA THR A 46 -8.32 -1.99 -7.94
C THR A 46 -6.82 -2.21 -8.19
N ASN A 47 -6.44 -3.29 -8.87
CA ASN A 47 -5.04 -3.53 -9.23
C ASN A 47 -4.51 -2.49 -10.22
N LEU A 48 -5.33 -2.07 -11.19
CA LEU A 48 -4.98 -0.96 -12.09
C LEU A 48 -4.78 0.36 -11.32
N LEU A 49 -5.64 0.65 -10.33
CA LEU A 49 -5.53 1.83 -9.50
C LEU A 49 -4.19 1.88 -8.74
N SER A 50 -3.78 0.77 -8.14
CA SER A 50 -2.46 0.67 -7.46
C SER A 50 -1.26 0.73 -8.41
N LEU A 51 -1.43 0.41 -9.70
CA LEU A 51 -0.39 0.55 -10.72
C LEU A 51 -0.25 1.97 -11.27
N ILE A 52 -1.36 2.70 -11.38
CA ILE A 52 -1.41 4.06 -11.94
C ILE A 52 -1.09 5.11 -10.87
N VAL A 53 -1.54 4.92 -9.63
CA VAL A 53 -1.34 5.85 -8.52
C VAL A 53 -0.20 5.34 -7.65
N TYR A 54 0.96 5.99 -7.63
CA TYR A 54 2.10 5.57 -6.79
C TYR A 54 2.02 6.12 -5.34
N ALA A 55 1.12 7.06 -5.08
CA ALA A 55 0.95 7.69 -3.77
C ALA A 55 0.13 6.79 -2.83
N GLY A 56 0.81 6.06 -1.95
CA GLY A 56 0.20 5.06 -1.07
C GLY A 56 -0.98 5.58 -0.25
N ALA A 57 -0.89 6.77 0.33
CA ALA A 57 -1.98 7.36 1.14
C ALA A 57 -3.21 7.76 0.29
N SER A 58 -2.97 8.23 -0.93
CA SER A 58 -4.03 8.72 -1.80
C SER A 58 -4.84 7.58 -2.41
N GLN A 59 -4.25 6.38 -2.60
CA GLN A 59 -4.97 5.16 -2.97
C GLN A 59 -6.06 4.76 -1.95
N PHE A 60 -5.80 4.91 -0.64
CA PHE A 60 -6.80 4.62 0.39
C PHE A 60 -7.97 5.60 0.32
N MET A 61 -7.66 6.88 0.15
CA MET A 61 -8.68 7.93 0.07
C MET A 61 -9.51 7.82 -1.21
N ALA A 62 -8.88 7.45 -2.33
CA ALA A 62 -9.56 7.16 -3.58
C ALA A 62 -10.53 5.98 -3.44
N LEU A 63 -10.13 4.88 -2.80
CA LEU A 63 -11.05 3.76 -2.54
C LEU A 63 -12.23 4.18 -1.66
N ASP A 64 -12.00 4.92 -0.59
CA ASP A 64 -13.06 5.38 0.32
C ASP A 64 -14.07 6.28 -0.41
N LEU A 65 -13.57 7.20 -1.26
CA LEU A 65 -14.40 8.06 -2.12
C LEU A 65 -15.19 7.27 -3.16
N ILE A 66 -14.61 6.24 -3.78
CA ILE A 66 -15.33 5.38 -4.72
C ILE A 66 -16.43 4.59 -3.99
N GLY A 67 -16.15 4.09 -2.78
CA GLY A 67 -17.14 3.43 -1.94
C GLY A 67 -18.29 4.33 -1.51
N ALA A 68 -18.02 5.62 -1.33
CA ALA A 68 -19.03 6.65 -1.08
C ALA A 68 -19.82 7.08 -2.33
N GLY A 69 -19.51 6.52 -3.51
CA GLY A 69 -20.16 6.87 -4.77
C GLY A 69 -19.74 8.23 -5.33
N ALA A 70 -18.58 8.75 -4.93
CA ALA A 70 -18.06 10.01 -5.44
C ALA A 70 -17.73 9.93 -6.94
N THR A 71 -17.94 11.02 -7.66
CA THR A 71 -17.60 11.11 -9.08
C THR A 71 -16.09 11.19 -9.29
N TRP A 72 -15.60 10.70 -10.43
CA TRP A 72 -14.18 10.73 -10.83
C TRP A 72 -13.52 12.10 -10.68
N ALA A 73 -14.26 13.18 -10.91
CA ALA A 73 -13.78 14.55 -10.73
C ALA A 73 -13.43 14.88 -9.27
N ASN A 74 -14.20 14.36 -8.29
CA ASN A 74 -13.89 14.56 -6.87
C ASN A 74 -12.67 13.76 -6.44
N ILE A 75 -12.46 12.58 -7.01
CA ILE A 75 -11.27 11.77 -6.71
C ILE A 75 -10.02 12.54 -7.14
N ILE A 76 -9.98 13.05 -8.37
CA ILE A 76 -8.81 13.79 -8.88
C ILE A 76 -8.55 15.08 -8.09
N LEU A 77 -9.60 15.75 -7.61
CA LEU A 77 -9.46 17.01 -6.87
C LEU A 77 -8.96 16.83 -5.43
N TYR A 78 -9.35 15.74 -4.77
CA TYR A 78 -8.98 15.46 -3.37
C TYR A 78 -7.76 14.54 -3.25
N CYS A 79 -7.45 13.76 -4.29
CA CYS A 79 -6.36 12.81 -4.36
C CYS A 79 -5.16 13.45 -5.09
N ASP A 80 -4.66 14.57 -4.57
CA ASP A 80 -3.38 15.21 -4.95
C ASP A 80 -2.26 14.70 -4.02
#